data_AF-A0AAJ3LQR2-F1
#
_entry.id   AF-A0AAJ3LQR2-F1
#
_cell.length_a   1.000
_cell.length_b   1.000
_cell.length_c   1.000
_cell.angle_alpha   90.00
_cell.angle_beta   90.00
_cell.angle_gamma   90.00
#
_symmetry.space_group_name_H-M   'P 1'
#
loop_
_entity.id
_entity.type
_entity.pdbx_description
1 polymer ?
#
loop_
_entity_poly.entity_id
_entity_poly.type
_entity_poly.pdbx_seq_one_letter_code
_entity_poly.pdbx_strand_id
1 'polypeptide(L)'
;MDRRRRRRRRRLIAAVVAASLLALVVGGAVVATPLLRSYGIYLVPPSPQTYAEVALDAMRRGVDATPDRYKQVRERALASVADASDYADTYGPLTKAAAELGGPHTTFNDPASAAELFGPSSGSKAENELLTVTSADGVTTIRLPTLIGGGSGTDSFGQRYIDTAVEAITAAAPDTSAWVVDLRDNHGGNVWPMLAAMAPLLDDGTVETFESVDGSTVVSVDGGTVSSNGTRQGAATTPQPKVHGPIAVVIDGMTGSSAEAVAIAFIGQSDVHVFGQPSYGFSTANQPVRLYDGAVVNLTVAVDTDRTGKRYGVPIVPDTAVEDATQLPTAISTWLANRG
;
A
#
# COMPACT_ATOMS: atom_id res chain seq x y z
N MET A 1 -17.14 -75.98 -14.82
CA MET A 1 -16.81 -74.69 -15.48
C MET A 1 -17.26 -73.43 -14.72
N ASP A 2 -18.02 -73.53 -13.62
CA ASP A 2 -18.71 -72.37 -13.02
C ASP A 2 -17.82 -71.49 -12.07
N ARG A 3 -16.84 -72.08 -11.38
CA ARG A 3 -15.96 -71.33 -10.44
C ARG A 3 -15.00 -70.34 -11.12
N ARG A 4 -14.48 -70.66 -12.32
CA ARG A 4 -13.58 -69.77 -13.08
C ARG A 4 -14.33 -68.55 -13.64
N ARG A 5 -15.56 -68.74 -14.15
CA ARG A 5 -16.42 -67.64 -14.62
C ARG A 5 -16.83 -66.71 -13.47
N ARG A 6 -17.21 -67.24 -12.30
CA ARG A 6 -17.53 -66.43 -11.11
C ARG A 6 -16.33 -65.62 -10.60
N ARG A 7 -15.13 -66.20 -10.55
CA ARG A 7 -13.90 -65.46 -10.17
C ARG A 7 -13.55 -64.36 -11.16
N ARG A 8 -13.69 -64.60 -12.47
CA ARG A 8 -13.43 -63.59 -13.51
C ARG A 8 -14.42 -62.44 -13.43
N ARG A 9 -15.71 -62.73 -13.20
CA ARG A 9 -16.76 -61.72 -13.02
C ARG A 9 -16.55 -60.86 -11.76
N ARG A 10 -16.15 -61.46 -10.63
CA ARG A 10 -15.83 -60.70 -9.40
C ARG A 10 -14.63 -59.78 -9.57
N ARG A 11 -13.57 -60.23 -10.26
CA ARG A 11 -12.41 -59.38 -10.58
C ARG A 11 -12.78 -58.21 -11.50
N LEU A 12 -13.66 -58.44 -12.46
CA LEU A 12 -14.14 -57.40 -13.37
C LEU A 12 -14.98 -56.35 -12.64
N ILE A 13 -15.88 -56.77 -11.75
CA ILE A 13 -16.68 -55.87 -10.90
C ILE A 13 -15.76 -55.05 -9.99
N ALA A 14 -14.78 -55.68 -9.34
CA ALA A 14 -13.83 -54.97 -8.49
C ALA A 14 -12.99 -53.94 -9.27
N ALA A 15 -12.55 -54.27 -10.49
CA ALA A 15 -11.82 -53.35 -11.36
C ALA A 15 -12.68 -52.16 -11.81
N VAL A 16 -13.95 -52.39 -12.15
CA VAL A 16 -14.90 -51.32 -12.51
C VAL A 16 -15.17 -50.41 -11.31
N VAL A 17 -15.42 -50.96 -10.12
CA VAL A 17 -15.62 -50.16 -8.90
C VAL A 17 -14.38 -49.34 -8.56
N ALA A 18 -13.18 -49.90 -8.68
CA ALA A 18 -11.92 -49.18 -8.45
C ALA A 18 -11.72 -48.04 -9.47
N ALA A 19 -12.00 -48.29 -10.75
CA ALA A 19 -11.92 -47.27 -11.80
C ALA A 19 -12.95 -46.15 -11.60
N SER A 20 -14.18 -46.47 -11.20
CA SER A 20 -15.23 -45.49 -10.89
C SER A 20 -14.89 -44.63 -9.66
N LEU A 21 -14.32 -45.24 -8.61
CA LEU A 21 -13.84 -44.50 -7.44
C LEU A 21 -12.67 -43.58 -7.79
N LEU A 22 -11.72 -44.06 -8.60
CA LEU A 22 -10.61 -43.24 -9.09
C LEU A 22 -11.12 -42.08 -9.95
N ALA A 23 -12.09 -42.32 -10.84
CA ALA A 23 -12.71 -41.27 -11.65
C ALA A 23 -13.49 -40.24 -10.82
N LEU A 24 -14.13 -40.65 -9.72
CA LEU A 24 -14.78 -39.75 -8.77
C LEU A 24 -13.77 -38.92 -7.97
N VAL A 25 -12.65 -39.50 -7.56
CA VAL A 25 -11.56 -38.78 -6.88
C VAL A 25 -10.87 -37.80 -7.83
N VAL A 26 -10.56 -38.23 -9.06
CA VAL A 26 -9.96 -37.37 -10.09
C VAL A 26 -10.94 -36.29 -10.54
N GLY A 27 -12.20 -36.63 -10.80
CA GLY A 27 -13.24 -35.67 -11.16
C GLY A 27 -13.54 -34.67 -10.04
N GLY A 28 -13.59 -35.14 -8.79
CA GLY A 28 -13.72 -34.30 -7.60
C GLY A 28 -12.52 -33.37 -7.42
N ALA A 29 -11.30 -33.86 -7.63
CA ALA A 29 -10.09 -33.05 -7.61
C ALA A 29 -10.09 -32.01 -8.73
N VAL A 30 -10.49 -32.36 -9.96
CA VAL A 30 -10.56 -31.42 -11.10
C VAL A 30 -11.60 -30.32 -10.85
N VAL A 31 -12.75 -30.64 -10.27
CA VAL A 31 -13.80 -29.65 -9.93
C VAL A 31 -13.39 -28.80 -8.73
N ALA A 32 -12.69 -29.37 -7.74
CA ALA A 32 -12.23 -28.65 -6.56
C ALA A 32 -10.97 -27.82 -6.83
N THR A 33 -10.16 -28.14 -7.84
CA THR A 33 -8.87 -27.47 -8.10
C THR A 33 -9.02 -25.98 -8.38
N PRO A 34 -9.96 -25.49 -9.23
CA PRO A 34 -10.20 -24.06 -9.41
C PRO A 34 -10.58 -23.36 -8.11
N LEU A 35 -11.42 -24.02 -7.29
CA LEU A 35 -11.85 -23.51 -5.99
C LEU A 35 -10.67 -23.44 -5.00
N LEU A 36 -9.88 -24.51 -4.88
CA LEU A 36 -8.70 -24.56 -4.02
C LEU A 36 -7.63 -23.54 -4.45
N ARG A 37 -7.41 -23.36 -5.75
CA ARG A 37 -6.52 -22.33 -6.30
C ARG A 37 -6.97 -20.92 -5.95
N SER A 38 -8.28 -20.66 -5.92
CA SER A 38 -8.81 -19.37 -5.45
C SER A 38 -8.47 -19.07 -3.99
N TYR A 39 -8.21 -20.11 -3.19
CA TYR A 39 -7.72 -20.02 -1.81
C TYR A 39 -6.19 -20.20 -1.70
N GLY A 40 -5.45 -20.20 -2.81
CA GLY A 40 -3.99 -20.38 -2.82
C GLY A 40 -3.52 -21.80 -2.49
N ILE A 41 -4.41 -22.79 -2.47
CA ILE A 41 -4.09 -24.20 -2.21
C ILE A 41 -3.88 -24.90 -3.54
N TYR A 42 -2.63 -25.29 -3.82
CA TYR A 42 -2.27 -26.03 -5.02
C TYR A 42 -1.94 -27.48 -4.66
N LEU A 43 -2.74 -28.41 -5.16
CA LEU A 43 -2.48 -29.86 -5.02
C LEU A 43 -1.24 -30.32 -5.79
N VAL A 44 -0.90 -29.58 -6.86
CA VAL A 44 0.33 -29.70 -7.65
C VAL A 44 0.84 -28.28 -7.90
N PRO A 45 2.13 -27.97 -7.64
CA PRO A 45 2.71 -26.68 -7.95
C PRO A 45 2.40 -26.25 -9.40
N PRO A 46 2.09 -24.97 -9.67
CA PRO A 46 1.86 -24.50 -11.03
C PRO A 46 3.11 -24.67 -11.90
N SER A 47 2.93 -24.86 -13.21
CA SER A 47 4.07 -24.74 -14.13
C SER A 47 4.54 -23.27 -14.17
N PRO A 48 5.79 -22.99 -14.62
CA PRO A 48 6.24 -21.62 -14.85
C PRO A 48 5.29 -20.79 -15.73
N GLN A 49 4.72 -21.42 -16.76
CA GLN A 49 3.71 -20.78 -17.61
C GLN A 49 2.47 -20.35 -16.80
N THR A 50 1.88 -21.27 -16.02
CA THR A 50 0.70 -20.95 -15.18
C THR A 50 1.03 -19.95 -14.08
N TYR A 51 2.25 -20.00 -13.52
CA TYR A 51 2.74 -19.02 -12.57
C TYR A 51 2.73 -17.61 -13.17
N ALA A 52 3.26 -17.46 -14.39
CA ALA A 52 3.27 -16.19 -15.10
C ALA A 52 1.87 -15.70 -15.50
N GLU A 53 0.97 -16.60 -15.91
CA GLU A 53 -0.44 -16.27 -16.18
C GLU A 53 -1.12 -15.66 -14.95
N VAL A 54 -0.96 -16.29 -13.79
CA VAL A 54 -1.55 -15.80 -12.52
C VAL A 54 -0.98 -14.44 -12.15
N ALA A 55 0.34 -14.25 -12.28
CA ALA A 55 0.99 -12.98 -12.00
C ALA A 55 0.46 -11.86 -12.93
N LEU A 56 0.38 -12.12 -14.24
CA LEU A 56 -0.10 -11.16 -15.23
C LEU A 56 -1.58 -10.83 -15.06
N ASP A 57 -2.42 -11.82 -14.75
CA ASP A 57 -3.85 -11.60 -14.50
C ASP A 57 -4.05 -10.65 -13.29
N ALA A 58 -3.20 -10.74 -12.27
CA ALA A 58 -3.22 -9.79 -11.16
C ALA A 58 -2.75 -8.38 -11.55
N MET A 59 -1.81 -8.27 -12.49
CA MET A 59 -1.28 -7.00 -13.01
C MET A 59 -2.30 -6.22 -13.86
N ARG A 60 -3.43 -6.82 -14.24
CA ARG A 60 -4.53 -6.13 -14.93
C ARG A 60 -5.08 -4.92 -14.14
N ARG A 61 -4.90 -4.91 -12.82
CA ARG A 61 -5.33 -3.83 -11.93
C ARG A 61 -4.33 -2.67 -11.83
N GLY A 62 -3.20 -2.77 -12.52
CA GLY A 62 -2.19 -1.73 -12.50
C GLY A 62 -2.72 -0.41 -13.06
N VAL A 63 -2.26 0.72 -12.51
CA VAL A 63 -2.72 2.07 -12.91
C VAL A 63 -2.53 2.39 -14.39
N ASP A 64 -1.55 1.74 -15.03
CA ASP A 64 -1.20 1.90 -16.44
C ASP A 64 -1.84 0.83 -17.35
N ALA A 65 -2.56 -0.14 -16.78
CA ALA A 65 -3.07 -1.32 -17.46
C ALA A 65 -4.36 -1.07 -18.27
N THR A 66 -4.31 -0.13 -19.22
CA THR A 66 -5.41 0.03 -20.20
C THR A 66 -5.69 -1.30 -20.93
N PRO A 67 -6.94 -1.57 -21.38
CA PRO A 67 -7.27 -2.87 -21.99
C PRO A 67 -6.33 -3.31 -23.11
N ASP A 68 -5.93 -2.39 -23.99
CA ASP A 68 -5.02 -2.67 -25.10
C ASP A 68 -3.57 -2.88 -24.63
N ARG A 69 -3.08 -2.03 -23.72
CA ARG A 69 -1.72 -2.16 -23.16
C ARG A 69 -1.58 -3.47 -22.39
N TYR A 70 -2.57 -3.80 -21.56
CA TYR A 70 -2.64 -5.07 -20.84
C TYR A 70 -2.55 -6.26 -21.79
N LYS A 71 -3.35 -6.29 -22.86
CA LYS A 71 -3.34 -7.38 -23.83
C LYS A 71 -1.96 -7.56 -24.48
N GLN A 72 -1.33 -6.47 -24.92
CA GLN A 72 -0.02 -6.49 -25.56
C GLN A 72 1.10 -6.94 -24.61
N VAL A 73 1.13 -6.39 -23.39
CA VAL A 73 2.12 -6.76 -22.37
C VAL A 73 1.97 -8.23 -22.00
N ARG A 74 0.73 -8.69 -21.76
CA ARG A 74 0.45 -10.08 -21.41
C ARG A 74 0.92 -11.06 -22.47
N GLU A 75 0.61 -10.80 -23.75
CA GLU A 75 1.02 -11.67 -24.85
C GLU A 75 2.55 -11.80 -24.95
N ARG A 76 3.25 -10.65 -24.93
CA ARG A 76 4.72 -10.61 -24.98
C ARG A 76 5.37 -11.28 -23.77
N ALA A 77 4.84 -11.06 -22.57
CA ALA A 77 5.36 -11.66 -21.35
C ALA A 77 5.18 -13.18 -21.37
N LEU A 78 4.01 -13.68 -21.78
CA LEU A 78 3.76 -15.12 -21.90
C LEU A 78 4.60 -15.79 -22.98
N ALA A 79 4.85 -15.12 -24.10
CA ALA A 79 5.77 -15.63 -25.12
C ALA A 79 7.21 -15.72 -24.59
N SER A 80 7.62 -14.77 -23.73
CA SER A 80 8.99 -14.73 -23.17
C SER A 80 9.26 -15.82 -22.13
N VAL A 81 8.22 -16.44 -21.56
CA VAL A 81 8.33 -17.49 -20.53
C VAL A 81 7.92 -18.87 -21.04
N ALA A 82 7.67 -19.03 -22.35
CA ALA A 82 7.18 -20.28 -22.94
C ALA A 82 8.10 -21.49 -22.68
N ASP A 83 9.42 -21.24 -22.64
CA ASP A 83 10.45 -22.25 -22.41
C ASP A 83 11.00 -22.22 -20.96
N ALA A 84 10.37 -21.48 -20.05
CA ALA A 84 10.79 -21.38 -18.65
C ALA A 84 10.73 -22.75 -17.96
N SER A 85 11.83 -23.13 -17.31
CA SER A 85 11.96 -24.42 -16.63
C SER A 85 11.68 -24.33 -15.13
N ASP A 86 11.85 -23.14 -14.54
CA ASP A 86 11.49 -22.81 -13.16
C ASP A 86 10.84 -21.43 -13.04
N TYR A 87 10.46 -21.03 -11.81
CA TYR A 87 9.84 -19.72 -11.60
C TYR A 87 10.83 -18.55 -11.72
N ALA A 88 12.11 -18.76 -11.41
CA ALA A 88 13.11 -17.71 -11.49
C ALA A 88 13.32 -17.23 -12.93
N ASP A 89 13.20 -18.13 -13.91
CA ASP A 89 13.18 -17.80 -15.34
C ASP A 89 12.05 -16.80 -15.70
N THR A 90 10.96 -16.76 -14.92
CA THR A 90 9.83 -15.85 -15.16
C THR A 90 10.00 -14.47 -14.54
N TYR A 91 10.89 -14.30 -13.55
CA TYR A 91 10.98 -13.06 -12.77
C TYR A 91 11.38 -11.85 -13.62
N GLY A 92 12.34 -12.01 -14.54
CA GLY A 92 12.76 -10.94 -15.44
C GLY A 92 11.62 -10.43 -16.33
N PRO A 93 10.95 -11.32 -17.11
CA PRO A 93 9.77 -10.96 -17.88
C PRO A 93 8.63 -10.35 -17.04
N LEU A 94 8.34 -10.91 -15.85
CA LEU A 94 7.29 -10.42 -14.97
C LEU A 94 7.64 -9.06 -14.33
N THR A 95 8.91 -8.80 -14.03
CA THR A 95 9.37 -7.49 -13.54
C THR A 95 9.11 -6.41 -14.58
N LYS A 96 9.45 -6.69 -15.85
CA LYS A 96 9.19 -5.76 -16.97
C LYS A 96 7.68 -5.53 -17.16
N ALA A 97 6.89 -6.60 -17.15
CA ALA A 97 5.44 -6.49 -17.28
C ALA A 97 4.81 -5.70 -16.12
N ALA A 98 5.26 -5.92 -14.89
CA ALA A 98 4.79 -5.19 -13.72
C ALA A 98 5.08 -3.69 -13.84
N ALA A 99 6.31 -3.30 -14.19
CA ALA A 99 6.66 -1.90 -14.42
C ALA A 99 5.87 -1.27 -15.58
N GLU A 100 5.62 -2.03 -16.65
CA GLU A 100 4.81 -1.54 -17.77
C GLU A 100 3.31 -1.44 -17.47
N LEU A 101 2.77 -2.17 -16.49
CA LEU A 101 1.32 -2.17 -16.19
C LEU A 101 0.96 -1.38 -14.94
N GLY A 102 1.88 -1.27 -13.98
CA GLY A 102 1.71 -0.49 -12.76
C GLY A 102 2.55 0.80 -12.73
N GLY A 103 3.48 1.01 -13.66
CA GLY A 103 4.29 2.22 -13.69
C GLY A 103 5.48 2.21 -12.73
N PRO A 104 6.16 3.35 -12.53
CA PRO A 104 7.48 3.42 -11.90
C PRO A 104 7.51 3.13 -10.39
N HIS A 105 6.37 3.20 -9.71
CA HIS A 105 6.26 2.88 -8.28
C HIS A 105 5.99 1.37 -8.03
N THR A 106 5.84 0.58 -9.10
CA THR A 106 5.65 -0.87 -9.02
C THR A 106 6.99 -1.59 -8.91
N THR A 107 7.04 -2.62 -8.04
CA THR A 107 8.21 -3.48 -7.91
C THR A 107 7.84 -4.96 -7.98
N PHE A 108 8.78 -5.76 -8.48
CA PHE A 108 8.73 -7.22 -8.37
C PHE A 108 9.81 -7.66 -7.40
N ASN A 109 9.44 -8.44 -6.40
CA ASN A 109 10.32 -8.90 -5.34
C ASN A 109 10.36 -10.43 -5.38
N ASP A 110 11.54 -11.00 -5.55
CA ASP A 110 11.75 -12.45 -5.44
C ASP A 110 11.39 -12.95 -4.02
N PRO A 111 11.30 -14.28 -3.78
CA PRO A 111 10.88 -14.79 -2.48
C PRO A 111 11.73 -14.32 -1.30
N ALA A 112 13.04 -14.13 -1.50
CA ALA A 112 13.94 -13.68 -0.43
C ALA A 112 13.65 -12.21 -0.06
N SER A 113 13.61 -11.34 -1.05
CA SER A 113 13.29 -9.92 -0.90
C SER A 113 11.87 -9.72 -0.37
N ALA A 114 10.91 -10.51 -0.87
CA ALA A 114 9.52 -10.46 -0.45
C ALA A 114 9.31 -10.93 0.99
N ALA A 115 10.09 -11.90 1.47
CA ALA A 115 10.05 -12.33 2.87
C ALA A 115 10.53 -11.21 3.81
N GLU A 116 11.55 -10.45 3.39
CA GLU A 116 12.04 -9.30 4.15
C GLU A 116 11.07 -8.12 4.13
N LEU A 117 10.50 -7.79 2.97
CA LEU A 117 9.66 -6.59 2.79
C LEU A 117 8.18 -6.79 3.14
N PHE A 118 7.64 -7.99 2.99
CA PHE A 118 6.20 -8.26 3.14
C PHE A 118 5.89 -9.48 4.02
N GLY A 119 6.90 -10.08 4.65
CA GLY A 119 6.72 -11.19 5.59
C GLY A 119 6.23 -10.72 6.97
N PRO A 120 5.96 -11.66 7.90
CA PRO A 120 5.57 -11.33 9.27
C PRO A 120 6.63 -10.51 10.04
N SER A 121 7.89 -10.61 9.61
CA SER A 121 9.02 -9.82 10.13
C SER A 121 9.28 -8.56 9.31
N SER A 122 8.39 -8.15 8.40
CA SER A 122 8.54 -6.92 7.63
C SER A 122 8.74 -5.72 8.56
N GLY A 123 9.74 -4.91 8.25
CA GLY A 123 10.12 -3.76 9.06
C GLY A 123 10.80 -4.11 10.40
N SER A 124 11.02 -5.39 10.75
CA SER A 124 11.69 -5.75 12.02
C SER A 124 13.16 -5.36 12.05
N LYS A 125 13.79 -5.26 10.87
CA LYS A 125 15.13 -4.70 10.69
C LYS A 125 15.13 -3.23 10.30
N ALA A 126 13.96 -2.64 10.01
CA ALA A 126 13.91 -1.23 9.70
C ALA A 126 14.26 -0.45 10.98
N GLU A 127 15.18 0.50 10.86
CA GLU A 127 15.48 1.47 11.91
C GLU A 127 14.37 2.52 11.94
N ASN A 128 13.14 2.08 12.28
CA ASN A 128 12.00 2.98 12.39
C ASN A 128 12.23 3.93 13.57
N GLU A 129 12.02 5.22 13.33
CA GLU A 129 12.13 6.27 14.33
C GLU A 129 10.73 6.75 14.74
N LEU A 130 10.61 7.19 16.00
CA LEU A 130 9.43 7.94 16.41
C LEU A 130 9.59 9.38 15.90
N LEU A 131 8.46 10.00 15.56
CA LEU A 131 8.40 11.42 15.24
C LEU A 131 8.92 12.30 16.37
N THR A 132 9.42 13.48 16.00
CA THR A 132 9.83 14.51 16.95
C THR A 132 8.85 15.67 16.92
N VAL A 133 8.42 16.13 18.10
CA VAL A 133 7.61 17.34 18.26
C VAL A 133 8.43 18.38 19.02
N THR A 134 8.55 19.58 18.46
CA THR A 134 9.27 20.70 19.07
C THR A 134 8.45 21.96 18.98
N SER A 135 8.48 22.80 20.02
CA SER A 135 7.74 24.07 20.06
C SER A 135 8.70 25.22 20.33
N ALA A 136 8.58 26.29 19.54
CA ALA A 136 9.30 27.53 19.72
C ALA A 136 8.44 28.71 19.25
N ASP A 137 8.38 29.77 20.05
CA ASP A 137 7.66 31.01 19.72
C ASP A 137 6.20 30.82 19.24
N GLY A 138 5.49 29.87 19.87
CA GLY A 138 4.11 29.52 19.52
C GLY A 138 3.95 28.63 18.29
N VAL A 139 5.03 28.26 17.61
CA VAL A 139 5.01 27.33 16.47
C VAL A 139 5.43 25.95 16.92
N THR A 140 4.61 24.94 16.66
CA THR A 140 4.91 23.53 16.95
C THR A 140 5.20 22.77 15.66
N THR A 141 6.43 22.25 15.55
CA THR A 141 6.88 21.45 14.41
C THR A 141 6.85 19.96 14.76
N ILE A 142 6.17 19.20 13.91
CA ILE A 142 6.05 17.75 13.96
C ILE A 142 6.80 17.20 12.76
N ARG A 143 7.98 16.62 12.99
CA ARG A 143 8.74 15.93 11.94
C ARG A 143 8.30 14.48 11.89
N LEU A 144 7.70 14.09 10.78
CA LEU A 144 7.11 12.77 10.58
C LEU A 144 8.10 11.89 9.80
N PRO A 145 8.79 10.93 10.42
CA PRO A 145 9.75 10.09 9.73
C PRO A 145 9.06 8.95 8.98
N THR A 146 9.83 8.35 8.06
CA THR A 146 9.46 7.10 7.37
C THR A 146 9.08 6.02 8.39
N LEU A 147 8.03 5.25 8.07
CA LEU A 147 7.60 4.12 8.87
C LEU A 147 7.40 2.90 7.98
N ILE A 148 8.38 1.99 7.96
CA ILE A 148 8.30 0.74 7.20
C ILE A 148 7.62 -0.33 8.06
N GLY A 149 6.48 -0.83 7.59
CA GLY A 149 5.69 -1.83 8.32
C GLY A 149 5.06 -1.25 9.58
N GLY A 150 5.63 -1.54 10.75
CA GLY A 150 5.14 -1.04 12.03
C GLY A 150 4.24 -2.01 12.80
N GLY A 151 3.84 -3.13 12.18
CA GLY A 151 3.00 -4.15 12.81
C GLY A 151 1.57 -3.69 13.08
N SER A 152 0.76 -4.59 13.63
CA SER A 152 -0.63 -4.32 14.03
C SER A 152 -0.85 -4.69 15.49
N GLY A 153 -1.80 -4.05 16.15
CA GLY A 153 -2.14 -4.29 17.55
C GLY A 153 -1.53 -3.24 18.50
N THR A 154 -1.93 -3.30 19.77
CA THR A 154 -1.65 -2.26 20.77
C THR A 154 -0.17 -2.09 21.08
N ASP A 155 0.60 -3.17 21.01
CA ASP A 155 2.03 -3.17 21.39
C ASP A 155 2.95 -2.94 20.17
N SER A 156 2.35 -2.73 19.00
CA SER A 156 3.06 -2.54 17.74
C SER A 156 3.81 -1.21 17.70
N PHE A 157 4.84 -1.12 16.86
CA PHE A 157 5.53 0.15 16.64
C PHE A 157 4.57 1.19 16.04
N GLY A 158 3.70 0.78 15.12
CA GLY A 158 2.68 1.64 14.52
C GLY A 158 1.75 2.26 15.55
N GLN A 159 1.31 1.50 16.57
CA GLN A 159 0.49 2.07 17.64
C GLN A 159 1.28 3.07 18.50
N ARG A 160 2.52 2.75 18.89
CA ARG A 160 3.38 3.70 19.62
C ARG A 160 3.64 4.97 18.83
N TYR A 161 3.80 4.86 17.51
CA TYR A 161 3.97 5.98 16.61
C TYR A 161 2.77 6.92 16.65
N ILE A 162 1.55 6.37 16.56
CA ILE A 162 0.30 7.13 16.67
C ILE A 162 0.18 7.78 18.04
N ASP A 163 0.32 7.00 19.11
CA ASP A 163 0.12 7.46 20.49
C ASP A 163 1.12 8.58 20.83
N THR A 164 2.39 8.42 20.46
CA THR A 164 3.43 9.44 20.67
C THR A 164 3.08 10.76 19.95
N ALA A 165 2.61 10.69 18.70
CA ALA A 165 2.21 11.88 17.95
C ALA A 165 1.06 12.60 18.64
N VAL A 166 -0.01 11.85 18.91
CA VAL A 166 -1.28 12.39 19.37
C VAL A 166 -1.12 12.95 20.79
N GLU A 167 -0.38 12.29 21.67
CA GLU A 167 -0.04 12.80 23.00
C GLU A 167 0.79 14.09 22.93
N ALA A 168 1.83 14.12 22.10
CA ALA A 168 2.70 15.29 21.98
C ALA A 168 1.99 16.50 21.35
N ILE A 169 1.16 16.28 20.32
CA ILE A 169 0.31 17.31 19.71
C ILE A 169 -0.65 17.88 20.75
N THR A 170 -1.33 17.02 21.48
CA THR A 170 -2.30 17.44 22.51
C THR A 170 -1.64 18.24 23.62
N ALA A 171 -0.45 17.80 24.06
CA ALA A 171 0.30 18.49 25.11
C ALA A 171 0.80 19.87 24.68
N ALA A 172 1.17 20.05 23.40
CA ALA A 172 1.65 21.33 22.88
C ALA A 172 0.50 22.32 22.61
N ALA A 173 -0.69 21.83 22.27
CA ALA A 173 -1.81 22.63 21.76
C ALA A 173 -2.17 23.90 22.56
N PRO A 174 -2.13 23.94 23.91
CA PRO A 174 -2.44 25.16 24.66
C PRO A 174 -1.50 26.34 24.38
N ASP A 175 -0.25 26.05 24.00
CA ASP A 175 0.80 27.04 23.75
C ASP A 175 1.11 27.20 22.24
N THR A 176 0.38 26.50 21.38
CA THR A 176 0.58 26.49 19.93
C THR A 176 -0.40 27.43 19.24
N SER A 177 0.14 28.39 18.48
CA SER A 177 -0.61 29.27 17.58
C SER A 177 -0.56 28.82 16.12
N ALA A 178 0.44 28.03 15.72
CA ALA A 178 0.57 27.45 14.39
C ALA A 178 1.32 26.11 14.40
N TRP A 179 0.99 25.25 13.44
CA TRP A 179 1.55 23.91 13.30
C TRP A 179 2.42 23.82 12.05
N VAL A 180 3.50 23.05 12.13
CA VAL A 180 4.32 22.66 10.98
C VAL A 180 4.35 21.14 10.93
N VAL A 181 3.88 20.55 9.83
CA VAL A 181 4.01 19.13 9.53
C VAL A 181 5.17 18.97 8.56
N ASP A 182 6.32 18.56 9.07
CA ASP A 182 7.55 18.39 8.29
C ASP A 182 7.67 16.95 7.77
N LEU A 183 7.49 16.78 6.46
CA LEU A 183 7.52 15.52 5.72
C LEU A 183 8.80 15.34 4.90
N ARG A 184 9.78 16.23 5.08
CA ARG A 184 11.07 16.14 4.39
C ARG A 184 11.79 14.85 4.77
N ASP A 185 12.53 14.29 3.82
CA ASP A 185 13.23 13.01 3.93
C ASP A 185 12.32 11.77 4.18
N ASN A 186 10.99 11.93 4.23
CA ASN A 186 10.05 10.83 4.46
C ASN A 186 9.63 10.19 3.13
N HIS A 187 10.14 8.99 2.85
CA HIS A 187 9.85 8.26 1.61
C HIS A 187 8.65 7.29 1.73
N GLY A 188 7.86 7.41 2.81
CA GLY A 188 6.59 6.71 2.99
C GLY A 188 6.70 5.44 3.83
N GLY A 189 6.04 4.36 3.37
CA GLY A 189 5.87 3.12 4.12
C GLY A 189 4.40 2.88 4.48
N ASN A 190 4.08 2.61 5.74
CA ASN A 190 2.71 2.32 6.15
C ASN A 190 1.91 3.62 6.38
N VAL A 191 0.99 3.91 5.47
CA VAL A 191 0.19 5.15 5.46
C VAL A 191 -0.74 5.27 6.67
N TRP A 192 -1.29 4.16 7.17
CA TRP A 192 -2.33 4.19 8.21
C TRP A 192 -1.86 4.78 9.54
N PRO A 193 -0.74 4.34 10.14
CA PRO A 193 -0.20 4.98 11.33
C PRO A 193 0.27 6.42 11.08
N MET A 194 0.72 6.76 9.86
CA MET A 194 1.11 8.14 9.54
C MET A 194 -0.11 9.08 9.54
N LEU A 195 -1.20 8.70 8.88
CA LEU A 195 -2.44 9.47 8.89
C LEU A 195 -3.05 9.54 10.30
N ALA A 196 -3.04 8.42 11.03
CA ALA A 196 -3.61 8.38 12.38
C ALA A 196 -2.80 9.22 13.38
N ALA A 197 -1.48 9.31 13.21
CA ALA A 197 -0.63 10.22 13.97
C ALA A 197 -1.02 11.69 13.75
N MET A 198 -1.41 12.05 12.52
CA MET A 198 -1.82 13.42 12.15
C MET A 198 -3.32 13.69 12.32
N ALA A 199 -4.12 12.70 12.74
CA ALA A 199 -5.57 12.80 12.83
C ALA A 199 -6.11 13.94 13.74
N PRO A 200 -5.40 14.41 14.80
CA PRO A 200 -5.80 15.60 15.54
C PRO A 200 -5.77 16.90 14.73
N LEU A 201 -4.94 16.97 13.67
CA LEU A 201 -4.75 18.14 12.81
C LEU A 201 -5.61 18.10 11.53
N LEU A 202 -6.02 16.91 11.09
CA LEU A 202 -6.88 16.74 9.93
C LEU A 202 -8.33 17.10 10.27
N ASP A 203 -9.11 17.63 9.34
CA ASP A 203 -10.56 17.77 9.50
C ASP A 203 -11.25 16.41 9.55
N ASP A 204 -12.44 16.35 10.16
CA ASP A 204 -13.30 15.17 10.04
C ASP A 204 -14.01 15.14 8.67
N GLY A 205 -14.29 13.94 8.19
CA GLY A 205 -14.83 13.66 6.86
C GLY A 205 -13.81 13.00 5.94
N THR A 206 -14.05 13.08 4.63
CA THR A 206 -13.12 12.57 3.61
C THR A 206 -11.90 13.48 3.52
N VAL A 207 -10.71 12.91 3.74
CA VAL A 207 -9.44 13.65 3.66
C VAL A 207 -8.71 13.39 2.35
N GLU A 208 -8.83 12.17 1.81
CA GLU A 208 -8.27 11.77 0.52
C GLU A 208 -9.06 10.58 -0.06
N THR A 209 -8.81 10.25 -1.33
CA THR A 209 -9.33 9.04 -1.96
C THR A 209 -8.27 8.40 -2.86
N PHE A 210 -8.12 7.08 -2.78
CA PHE A 210 -7.28 6.31 -3.70
C PHE A 210 -8.13 5.82 -4.87
N GLU A 211 -7.91 6.37 -6.06
CA GLU A 211 -8.65 6.02 -7.28
C GLU A 211 -7.97 4.91 -8.07
N SER A 212 -8.55 3.72 -8.03
CA SER A 212 -8.13 2.55 -8.80
C SER A 212 -8.87 2.47 -10.14
N VAL A 213 -8.40 1.57 -11.02
CA VAL A 213 -9.05 1.33 -12.33
C VAL A 213 -10.47 0.74 -12.23
N ASP A 214 -10.80 0.09 -11.11
CA ASP A 214 -12.04 -0.66 -10.88
C ASP A 214 -12.89 -0.12 -9.70
N GLY A 215 -12.48 1.00 -9.10
CA GLY A 215 -13.20 1.64 -8.01
C GLY A 215 -12.34 2.62 -7.23
N SER A 216 -12.87 3.14 -6.13
CA SER A 216 -12.17 4.10 -5.28
C SER A 216 -12.19 3.65 -3.82
N THR A 217 -11.13 3.97 -3.09
CA THR A 217 -11.04 3.78 -1.64
C THR A 217 -11.06 5.14 -0.97
N VAL A 218 -12.15 5.44 -0.26
CA VAL A 218 -12.28 6.69 0.49
C VAL A 218 -11.52 6.55 1.81
N VAL A 219 -10.66 7.52 2.10
CA VAL A 219 -10.01 7.66 3.40
C VAL A 219 -10.68 8.79 4.16
N SER A 220 -11.09 8.49 5.39
CA SER A 220 -11.82 9.45 6.22
C SER A 220 -11.29 9.51 7.64
N VAL A 221 -11.45 10.67 8.26
CA VAL A 221 -11.17 10.90 9.68
C VAL A 221 -12.48 11.21 10.41
N ASP A 222 -12.64 10.64 11.61
CA ASP A 222 -13.74 10.97 12.53
C ASP A 222 -13.23 10.92 13.98
N GLY A 223 -13.19 12.07 14.66
CA GLY A 223 -12.80 12.16 16.06
C GLY A 223 -11.41 11.57 16.36
N GLY A 224 -10.48 11.64 15.40
CA GLY A 224 -9.13 11.08 15.51
C GLY A 224 -8.97 9.64 14.99
N THR A 225 -10.06 9.02 14.50
CA THR A 225 -10.02 7.69 13.88
C THR A 225 -9.90 7.79 12.38
N VAL A 226 -8.87 7.17 11.80
CA VAL A 226 -8.69 7.02 10.35
C VAL A 226 -9.34 5.73 9.88
N SER A 227 -10.13 5.81 8.82
CA SER A 227 -10.83 4.69 8.21
C SER A 227 -10.64 4.63 6.70
N SER A 228 -10.73 3.43 6.15
CA SER A 228 -10.74 3.12 4.72
C SER A 228 -12.09 2.50 4.37
N ASN A 229 -12.88 3.17 3.52
CA ASN A 229 -14.26 2.77 3.19
C ASN A 229 -15.10 2.44 4.45
N GLY A 230 -14.97 3.26 5.50
CA GLY A 230 -15.66 3.07 6.78
C GLY A 230 -15.07 1.98 7.69
N THR A 231 -14.04 1.26 7.25
CA THR A 231 -13.32 0.27 8.08
C THR A 231 -12.16 0.96 8.79
N ARG A 232 -12.16 0.94 10.13
CA ARG A 232 -11.09 1.51 10.96
C ARG A 232 -9.72 0.94 10.60
N GLN A 233 -8.76 1.82 10.34
CA GLN A 233 -7.36 1.49 10.06
C GLN A 233 -6.43 1.88 11.21
N GLY A 234 -6.69 3.01 11.89
CA GLY A 234 -5.86 3.47 13.00
C GLY A 234 -6.53 4.58 13.83
N ALA A 235 -6.21 4.62 15.11
CA ALA A 235 -6.50 5.74 16.01
C ALA A 235 -5.58 5.61 17.23
N ALA A 236 -5.38 6.71 17.96
CA ALA A 236 -4.70 6.68 19.24
C ALA A 236 -5.43 5.78 20.25
N THR A 237 -4.68 5.17 21.16
CA THR A 237 -5.22 4.33 22.25
C THR A 237 -6.14 5.15 23.16
N THR A 238 -5.75 6.39 23.44
CA THR A 238 -6.57 7.36 24.17
C THR A 238 -7.04 8.42 23.18
N PRO A 239 -8.37 8.54 22.94
CA PRO A 239 -8.89 9.61 22.09
C PRO A 239 -8.50 10.98 22.64
N GLN A 240 -8.05 11.86 21.74
CA GLN A 240 -7.70 13.24 22.06
C GLN A 240 -8.52 14.20 21.19
N PRO A 241 -8.79 15.43 21.68
CA PRO A 241 -9.51 16.42 20.89
C PRO A 241 -8.73 16.82 19.64
N LYS A 242 -9.46 17.32 18.64
CA LYS A 242 -8.89 18.04 17.51
C LYS A 242 -8.18 19.30 18.00
N VAL A 243 -7.14 19.70 17.29
CA VAL A 243 -6.45 20.96 17.51
C VAL A 243 -6.72 21.92 16.35
N HIS A 244 -6.47 23.20 16.57
CA HIS A 244 -6.78 24.26 15.60
C HIS A 244 -5.56 25.16 15.37
N GLY A 245 -5.67 26.00 14.35
CA GLY A 245 -4.65 26.97 13.96
C GLY A 245 -4.12 26.70 12.54
N PRO A 246 -3.35 27.63 11.97
CA PRO A 246 -2.75 27.45 10.65
C PRO A 246 -1.76 26.29 10.64
N ILE A 247 -1.74 25.55 9.54
CA ILE A 247 -0.89 24.37 9.34
C ILE A 247 -0.01 24.60 8.11
N ALA A 248 1.31 24.67 8.30
CA ALA A 248 2.27 24.60 7.22
C ALA A 248 2.67 23.14 7.00
N VAL A 249 2.46 22.61 5.79
CA VAL A 249 2.97 21.29 5.40
C VAL A 249 4.26 21.49 4.62
N VAL A 250 5.36 20.85 5.03
CA VAL A 250 6.67 21.01 4.39
C VAL A 250 7.05 19.72 3.69
N ILE A 251 7.34 19.82 2.40
CA ILE A 251 7.72 18.70 1.54
C ILE A 251 9.05 18.98 0.82
N ASP A 252 9.73 17.91 0.40
CA ASP A 252 10.89 17.99 -0.48
C ASP A 252 10.90 16.87 -1.53
N GLY A 253 11.94 16.84 -2.37
CA GLY A 253 12.11 15.81 -3.40
C GLY A 253 12.27 14.39 -2.85
N MET A 254 12.39 14.20 -1.54
CA MET A 254 12.43 12.89 -0.87
C MET A 254 11.08 12.52 -0.23
N THR A 255 10.15 13.47 -0.08
CA THR A 255 8.77 13.21 0.31
C THR A 255 8.10 12.33 -0.73
N GLY A 256 7.87 11.06 -0.41
CA GLY A 256 7.42 10.05 -1.37
C GLY A 256 6.33 9.14 -0.85
N SER A 257 5.54 8.56 -1.76
CA SER A 257 4.62 7.46 -1.46
C SER A 257 3.64 7.84 -0.35
N SER A 258 3.53 7.04 0.72
CA SER A 258 2.65 7.34 1.87
C SER A 258 2.88 8.71 2.53
N ALA A 259 4.07 9.32 2.40
CA ALA A 259 4.29 10.68 2.89
C ALA A 259 3.58 11.73 2.00
N GLU A 260 3.51 11.47 0.69
CA GLU A 260 2.71 12.29 -0.23
C GLU A 260 1.22 12.14 0.06
N ALA A 261 0.74 10.95 0.41
CA ALA A 261 -0.64 10.74 0.88
C ALA A 261 -0.95 11.58 2.13
N VAL A 262 -0.03 11.61 3.12
CA VAL A 262 -0.19 12.50 4.29
C VAL A 262 -0.29 13.96 3.87
N ALA A 263 0.55 14.43 2.94
CA ALA A 263 0.45 15.80 2.43
C ALA A 263 -0.90 16.05 1.74
N ILE A 264 -1.35 15.13 0.89
CA ILE A 264 -2.62 15.21 0.15
C ILE A 264 -3.83 15.26 1.10
N ALA A 265 -3.80 14.52 2.21
CA ALA A 265 -4.85 14.56 3.22
C ALA A 265 -5.07 15.97 3.82
N PHE A 266 -4.05 16.82 3.84
CA PHE A 266 -4.13 18.22 4.25
C PHE A 266 -4.56 19.16 3.11
N ILE A 267 -4.28 18.84 1.85
CA ILE A 267 -4.61 19.73 0.73
C ILE A 267 -6.13 19.93 0.61
N GLY A 268 -6.55 21.18 0.48
CA GLY A 268 -7.96 21.58 0.42
C GLY A 268 -8.61 21.78 1.80
N GLN A 269 -7.92 21.49 2.90
CA GLN A 269 -8.33 21.90 4.24
C GLN A 269 -8.16 23.42 4.42
N SER A 270 -9.04 24.03 5.21
CA SER A 270 -8.86 25.43 5.60
C SER A 270 -7.57 25.63 6.40
N ASP A 271 -6.93 26.77 6.20
CA ASP A 271 -5.74 27.18 6.96
C ASP A 271 -4.50 26.29 6.78
N VAL A 272 -4.49 25.46 5.74
CA VAL A 272 -3.30 24.72 5.27
C VAL A 272 -2.58 25.48 4.17
N HIS A 273 -1.24 25.41 4.17
CA HIS A 273 -0.40 25.87 3.06
C HIS A 273 0.84 24.99 2.92
N VAL A 274 1.18 24.58 1.69
CA VAL A 274 2.30 23.67 1.41
C VAL A 274 3.56 24.46 1.03
N PHE A 275 4.70 24.11 1.62
CA PHE A 275 6.00 24.76 1.40
C PHE A 275 7.08 23.75 1.01
N GLY A 276 8.14 24.24 0.35
CA GLY A 276 9.37 23.47 0.12
C GLY A 276 9.63 23.21 -1.35
N GLN A 277 9.97 21.97 -1.71
CA GLN A 277 10.26 21.58 -3.09
C GLN A 277 9.21 20.59 -3.62
N PRO A 278 9.09 20.41 -4.95
CA PRO A 278 8.25 19.34 -5.48
C PRO A 278 8.56 17.98 -4.84
N SER A 279 7.53 17.21 -4.52
CA SER A 279 7.67 15.87 -3.93
C SER A 279 8.27 14.85 -4.91
N TYR A 280 8.54 13.63 -4.45
CA TYR A 280 9.13 12.57 -5.27
C TYR A 280 8.25 12.18 -6.47
N GLY A 281 6.92 12.21 -6.31
CA GLY A 281 5.95 11.94 -7.38
C GLY A 281 5.41 10.51 -7.44
N PHE A 282 5.38 9.83 -6.28
CA PHE A 282 4.82 8.50 -6.09
C PHE A 282 3.48 8.53 -5.32
N SER A 283 2.71 9.62 -5.45
CA SER A 283 1.34 9.82 -4.92
C SER A 283 0.31 8.84 -5.52
N THR A 284 0.50 7.58 -5.18
CA THR A 284 -0.16 6.39 -5.70
C THR A 284 -0.15 5.29 -4.64
N ALA A 285 -1.16 4.44 -4.64
CA ALA A 285 -1.26 3.33 -3.71
C ALA A 285 -0.81 2.00 -4.36
N ASN A 286 0.00 1.26 -3.61
CA ASN A 286 0.47 -0.07 -3.99
C ASN A 286 -0.33 -1.16 -3.28
N GLN A 287 -0.61 -2.25 -3.99
CA GLN A 287 -1.20 -3.46 -3.44
C GLN A 287 -0.25 -4.65 -3.68
N PRO A 288 0.27 -5.29 -2.60
CA PRO A 288 1.10 -6.47 -2.74
C PRO A 288 0.29 -7.67 -3.21
N VAL A 289 0.75 -8.32 -4.28
CA VAL A 289 0.22 -9.58 -4.81
C VAL A 289 1.27 -10.66 -4.58
N ARG A 290 0.97 -11.59 -3.67
CA ARG A 290 1.85 -12.73 -3.37
C ARG A 290 1.63 -13.86 -4.38
N LEU A 291 2.72 -14.31 -4.99
CA LEU A 291 2.77 -15.42 -5.92
C LEU A 291 3.07 -16.74 -5.20
N TYR A 292 2.94 -17.86 -5.91
CA TYR A 292 2.95 -19.20 -5.32
C TYR A 292 4.22 -19.54 -4.52
N ASP A 293 5.37 -19.10 -5.00
CA ASP A 293 6.69 -19.33 -4.41
C ASP A 293 7.06 -18.33 -3.32
N GLY A 294 6.16 -17.39 -3.01
CA GLY A 294 6.38 -16.34 -2.02
C GLY A 294 6.89 -15.03 -2.60
N ALA A 295 7.23 -14.96 -3.90
CA ALA A 295 7.52 -13.69 -4.57
C ALA A 295 6.32 -12.73 -4.46
N VAL A 296 6.58 -11.42 -4.53
CA VAL A 296 5.55 -10.38 -4.42
C VAL A 296 5.69 -9.37 -5.54
N VAL A 297 4.60 -9.17 -6.28
CA VAL A 297 4.42 -7.99 -7.13
C VAL A 297 3.79 -6.91 -6.26
N ASN A 298 4.56 -5.88 -5.88
CA ASN A 298 4.00 -4.70 -5.21
C ASN A 298 3.48 -3.75 -6.28
N LEU A 299 2.24 -4.01 -6.72
CA LEU A 299 1.65 -3.38 -7.89
C LEU A 299 1.01 -2.05 -7.52
N THR A 300 1.31 -0.99 -8.26
CA THR A 300 0.62 0.30 -8.15
C THR A 300 -0.75 0.18 -8.79
N VAL A 301 -1.80 0.30 -7.98
CA VAL A 301 -3.19 0.05 -8.38
C VAL A 301 -4.09 1.27 -8.32
N ALA A 302 -3.69 2.32 -7.59
CA ALA A 302 -4.48 3.53 -7.44
C ALA A 302 -3.62 4.80 -7.53
N VAL A 303 -4.26 5.91 -7.85
CA VAL A 303 -3.68 7.26 -7.76
C VAL A 303 -4.38 8.05 -6.67
N ASP A 304 -3.60 8.82 -5.92
CA ASP A 304 -4.12 9.59 -4.79
C ASP A 304 -4.86 10.83 -5.31
N THR A 305 -5.96 11.15 -4.63
CA THR A 305 -6.78 12.34 -4.88
C THR A 305 -7.04 13.07 -3.58
N ASP A 306 -6.95 14.40 -3.61
CA ASP A 306 -7.31 15.22 -2.45
C ASP A 306 -8.84 15.31 -2.28
N ARG A 307 -9.28 15.90 -1.16
CA ARG A 307 -10.71 16.10 -0.84
C ARG A 307 -11.49 16.94 -1.87
N THR A 308 -10.81 17.59 -2.82
CA THR A 308 -11.44 18.33 -3.93
C THR A 308 -11.58 17.50 -5.21
N GLY A 309 -11.03 16.28 -5.22
CA GLY A 309 -11.02 15.38 -6.36
C GLY A 309 -9.88 15.65 -7.35
N LYS A 310 -8.89 16.47 -6.99
CA LYS A 310 -7.70 16.65 -7.84
C LYS A 310 -6.82 15.42 -7.72
N ARG A 311 -6.49 14.84 -8.87
CA ARG A 311 -5.63 13.66 -9.01
C ARG A 311 -4.16 14.05 -9.12
N TYR A 312 -3.30 13.30 -8.43
CA TYR A 312 -1.85 13.54 -8.41
C TYR A 312 -1.11 12.54 -9.31
N GLY A 313 -0.56 11.45 -8.78
CA GLY A 313 0.25 10.49 -9.54
C GLY A 313 1.52 11.08 -10.16
N VAL A 314 1.88 12.28 -9.73
CA VAL A 314 3.02 13.11 -10.14
C VAL A 314 3.51 13.89 -8.91
N PRO A 315 4.68 14.55 -8.96
CA PRO A 315 5.13 15.42 -7.87
C PRO A 315 4.07 16.44 -7.43
N ILE A 316 3.80 16.50 -6.13
CA ILE A 316 3.07 17.57 -5.49
C ILE A 316 3.92 18.83 -5.61
N VAL A 317 3.39 19.86 -6.26
CA VAL A 317 4.02 21.18 -6.31
C VAL A 317 3.58 21.95 -5.07
N PRO A 318 4.51 22.47 -4.25
CA PRO A 318 4.15 23.25 -3.06
C PRO A 318 3.51 24.59 -3.46
N ASP A 319 2.62 25.11 -2.62
CA ASP A 319 2.00 26.42 -2.82
C ASP A 319 3.04 27.55 -2.77
N THR A 320 4.06 27.40 -1.90
CA THR A 320 5.25 28.26 -1.88
C THR A 320 6.51 27.42 -2.07
N ALA A 321 7.12 27.53 -3.26
CA ALA A 321 8.41 26.92 -3.53
C ALA A 321 9.53 27.59 -2.72
N VAL A 322 10.35 26.78 -2.06
CA VAL A 322 11.52 27.17 -1.26
C VAL A 322 12.65 26.21 -1.57
N GLU A 323 13.63 26.67 -2.35
CA GLU A 323 14.77 25.83 -2.79
C GLU A 323 15.81 25.63 -1.69
N ASP A 324 16.03 26.65 -0.86
CA ASP A 324 16.96 26.59 0.27
C ASP A 324 16.17 26.37 1.56
N ALA A 325 16.31 25.18 2.15
CA ALA A 325 15.63 24.80 3.38
C ALA A 325 15.89 25.77 4.56
N THR A 326 16.99 26.53 4.54
CA THR A 326 17.26 27.55 5.57
C THR A 326 16.29 28.73 5.52
N GLN A 327 15.59 28.91 4.39
CA GLN A 327 14.60 29.97 4.19
C GLN A 327 13.19 29.55 4.63
N LEU A 328 12.93 28.26 4.89
CA LEU A 328 11.62 27.75 5.31
C LEU A 328 11.05 28.48 6.54
N PRO A 329 11.81 28.71 7.63
CA PRO A 329 11.27 29.43 8.78
C PRO A 329 10.81 30.86 8.43
N THR A 330 11.54 31.54 7.54
CA THR A 330 11.18 32.90 7.10
C THR A 330 9.95 32.88 6.20
N ALA A 331 9.85 31.92 5.28
CA ALA A 331 8.69 31.76 4.41
C ALA A 331 7.41 31.45 5.20
N ILE A 332 7.50 30.51 6.16
CA ILE A 332 6.37 30.12 7.02
C ILE A 332 5.94 31.28 7.92
N SER A 333 6.88 31.95 8.60
CA SER A 333 6.57 33.11 9.46
C SER A 333 5.95 34.27 8.67
N THR A 334 6.42 34.53 7.45
CA THR A 334 5.82 35.55 6.57
C THR A 334 4.38 35.19 6.20
N TRP A 335 4.12 33.93 5.85
CA TRP A 335 2.77 33.44 5.58
C TRP A 335 1.88 33.59 6.82
N LEU A 336 2.34 33.19 8.00
CA LEU A 336 1.60 33.33 9.25
C LEU A 336 1.27 34.80 9.56
N ALA A 337 2.22 35.71 9.37
CA ALA A 337 2.02 37.13 9.64
C ALA A 337 0.98 37.79 8.71
N ASN A 338 0.87 37.33 7.47
CA ASN A 338 -0.08 37.87 6.48
C ASN A 338 -1.53 37.40 6.67
N ARG A 339 -1.78 36.53 7.67
CA ARG A 339 -3.12 36.02 8.00
C ARG A 339 -3.84 36.84 9.09
N GLY A 340 -3.13 37.78 9.72
CA GLY A 340 -3.65 38.69 10.74
C GLY A 340 -4.29 39.95 10.19
#